data_AF-A0A924X8L9-F1
#
_entry.id   AF-A0A924X8L9-F1
#
_cell.length_a   1.000
_cell.length_b   1.000
_cell.length_c   1.000
_cell.angle_alpha   90.00
_cell.angle_beta   90.00
_cell.angle_gamma   90.00
#
_symmetry.space_group_name_H-M   'P 1'
#
loop_
_entity.id
_entity.type
_entity.pdbx_description
1 polymer ?
#
loop_
_entity_poly.entity_id
_entity_poly.type
_entity_poly.pdbx_seq_one_letter_code
_entity_poly.pdbx_strand_id
1 'polypeptide(L)'
;MPLPREILEEMASRYEQHAVLAERDKLWDYLRTALVCVLWSALGIVCILWSAHTTSIVYGRIAFFSGLGIGNGGIVFTLLAAYRRGEKRGDW
;
A
#
# COMPACT_ATOMS: atom_id res chain seq x y z
N MET A 1 8.36 29.20 -34.86
CA MET A 1 9.53 29.86 -34.24
C MET A 1 10.13 28.87 -33.24
N PRO A 2 11.45 28.58 -33.27
CA PRO A 2 12.07 27.77 -32.23
C PRO A 2 11.97 28.51 -30.88
N LEU A 3 11.64 27.78 -29.82
CA LEU A 3 11.58 28.33 -28.47
C LEU A 3 12.98 28.80 -28.01
N PRO A 4 13.08 29.93 -27.29
CA PRO A 4 14.34 30.40 -26.73
C PRO A 4 14.97 29.32 -25.83
N ARG A 5 16.29 29.11 -25.96
CA ARG A 5 17.01 28.06 -25.21
C ARG A 5 16.86 28.18 -23.70
N GLU A 6 16.85 29.41 -23.18
CA GLU A 6 16.64 29.68 -21.75
C GLU A 6 15.28 29.19 -21.27
N ILE A 7 14.21 29.35 -22.06
CA ILE A 7 12.87 28.85 -21.70
C ILE A 7 12.84 27.32 -21.72
N LEU A 8 13.55 26.69 -22.65
CA LEU A 8 13.67 25.22 -22.71
C LEU A 8 14.45 24.66 -21.51
N GLU A 9 15.55 25.30 -21.12
CA GLU A 9 16.35 24.93 -19.94
C GLU A 9 15.56 25.15 -18.64
N GLU A 10 14.83 26.25 -18.54
CA GLU A 10 14.01 26.55 -17.37
C GLU A 10 12.84 25.56 -17.24
N MET A 11 12.19 25.18 -18.37
CA MET A 11 11.20 24.11 -18.38
C MET A 11 11.81 22.76 -18.00
N ALA A 12 12.97 22.39 -18.56
CA ALA A 12 13.65 21.13 -18.26
C ALA A 12 14.00 21.02 -16.77
N SER A 13 14.55 22.08 -16.17
CA SER A 13 14.88 22.12 -14.74
C SER A 13 13.63 21.99 -13.84
N ARG A 14 12.51 22.60 -14.23
CA ARG A 14 11.23 22.43 -13.51
C ARG A 14 10.69 21.01 -13.66
N TYR A 15 10.76 20.42 -14.85
CA TYR A 15 10.35 19.03 -15.06
C TYR A 15 11.16 18.06 -14.20
N GLU A 16 12.48 18.23 -14.10
CA GLU A 16 13.33 17.41 -13.22
C GLU A 16 12.94 17.57 -11.74
N GLN A 17 12.72 18.80 -11.27
CA GLN A 17 12.30 19.04 -9.89
C GLN A 17 10.93 18.40 -9.59
N HIS A 18 9.98 18.51 -10.52
CA HIS A 18 8.67 17.86 -10.39
C HIS A 18 8.76 16.34 -10.42
N ALA A 19 9.66 15.77 -11.24
CA ALA A 19 9.88 14.32 -11.30
C ALA A 19 10.44 13.77 -9.99
N VAL A 20 11.44 14.44 -9.39
CA VAL A 20 12.04 14.02 -8.12
C VAL A 20 11.03 14.05 -6.97
N LEU A 21 10.16 15.06 -6.94
CA LEU A 21 9.09 15.14 -5.93
C LEU A 21 8.04 14.03 -6.13
N ALA A 22 7.65 13.77 -7.38
CA ALA A 22 6.69 12.71 -7.70
C ALA A 22 7.20 11.32 -7.31
N GLU A 23 8.49 11.02 -7.53
CA GLU A 23 9.11 9.75 -7.12
C GLU A 23 9.12 9.56 -5.60
N ARG A 24 9.40 10.62 -4.83
CA ARG A 24 9.35 10.54 -3.37
C ARG A 24 7.94 10.26 -2.85
N ASP A 25 6.94 10.90 -3.44
CA ASP A 25 5.54 10.69 -3.04
C ASP A 25 5.06 9.27 -3.37
N LYS A 26 5.50 8.70 -4.50
CA LYS A 26 5.26 7.29 -4.85
C LYS A 26 5.89 6.34 -3.84
N LEU A 27 7.17 6.54 -3.51
CA LEU A 27 7.88 5.72 -2.52
C LEU A 27 7.19 5.74 -1.16
N TRP A 28 6.76 6.92 -0.69
CA TRP A 28 6.03 7.03 0.56
C TRP A 28 4.68 6.32 0.55
N ASP A 29 3.95 6.36 -0.57
CA ASP A 29 2.67 5.64 -0.68
C ASP A 29 2.87 4.12 -0.75
N TYR A 30 3.92 3.65 -1.43
CA TYR A 30 4.29 2.23 -1.43
C TYR A 30 4.72 1.76 -0.04
N LEU A 31 5.57 2.52 0.65
CA LEU A 31 5.97 2.21 2.03
C LEU A 31 4.77 2.16 2.96
N ARG A 32 3.87 3.15 2.87
CA ARG A 32 2.64 3.18 3.66
C ARG A 32 1.77 1.96 3.36
N THR A 33 1.59 1.62 2.08
CA THR A 33 0.81 0.44 1.68
C THR A 33 1.44 -0.85 2.23
N ALA A 34 2.75 -1.00 2.10
CA ALA A 34 3.48 -2.16 2.64
C ALA A 34 3.31 -2.29 4.16
N LEU A 35 3.42 -1.18 4.90
CA LEU A 35 3.19 -1.17 6.35
C LEU A 35 1.75 -1.59 6.71
N VAL A 36 0.75 -1.13 5.98
CA VAL A 36 -0.65 -1.53 6.25
C VAL A 36 -0.86 -3.02 5.92
N CYS A 37 -0.24 -3.55 4.86
CA CYS A 37 -0.25 -5.00 4.59
C CYS A 37 0.37 -5.79 5.75
N VAL A 38 1.52 -5.35 6.28
CA VAL A 38 2.17 -5.98 7.44
C VAL A 38 1.27 -5.93 8.67
N LEU A 39 0.56 -4.82 8.91
CA LEU A 39 -0.40 -4.70 10.01
C LEU A 39 -1.57 -5.69 9.87
N TRP A 40 -2.13 -5.84 8.67
CA TRP A 40 -3.17 -6.85 8.42
C TRP A 40 -2.65 -8.27 8.61
N SER A 41 -1.44 -8.57 8.12
CA SER A 41 -0.80 -9.87 8.38
C SER A 41 -0.62 -10.12 9.87
N ALA A 42 -0.12 -9.15 10.62
CA ALA A 42 0.08 -9.26 12.06
C ALA A 42 -1.25 -9.49 12.80
N LEU A 43 -2.31 -8.76 12.44
CA LEU A 43 -3.65 -8.97 13.01
C LEU A 43 -4.17 -10.39 12.73
N GLY A 44 -4.03 -10.88 11.49
CA GLY A 44 -4.41 -12.25 11.15
C GLY A 44 -3.65 -13.30 11.96
N ILE A 45 -2.33 -13.13 12.12
CA ILE A 45 -1.48 -14.01 12.93
C ILE A 45 -1.91 -13.97 14.40
N VAL A 46 -2.18 -12.80 14.97
CA VAL A 46 -2.65 -12.67 16.36
C VAL A 46 -3.97 -13.41 16.56
N CYS A 47 -4.92 -13.30 15.63
CA CYS A 47 -6.17 -14.06 15.68
C CYS A 47 -5.95 -15.58 15.61
N ILE A 48 -5.01 -16.04 14.78
CA ILE A 48 -4.65 -17.46 14.66
C ILE A 48 -3.97 -17.96 15.94
N LEU A 49 -3.01 -17.22 16.49
CA LEU A 49 -2.36 -17.56 17.77
C LEU A 49 -3.36 -17.58 18.92
N TRP A 50 -4.31 -16.65 18.93
CA TRP A 50 -5.42 -16.64 19.89
C TRP A 50 -6.29 -17.90 19.78
N SER A 51 -6.52 -18.40 18.56
CA SER A 51 -7.23 -19.67 18.36
C SER A 51 -6.52 -20.85 19.01
N ALA A 52 -5.18 -20.87 18.96
CA ALA A 52 -4.38 -21.94 19.55
C ALA A 52 -4.40 -21.90 21.08
N HIS A 53 -4.57 -20.72 21.68
CA HIS A 53 -4.73 -20.55 23.12
C HIS A 53 -6.17 -20.84 23.61
N THR A 54 -7.15 -20.92 22.71
CA THR A 54 -8.56 -21.11 23.08
C THR A 54 -8.86 -22.60 23.28
N THR A 55 -9.27 -22.98 24.49
CA THR A 55 -9.52 -24.39 24.87
C THR A 55 -10.78 -25.00 24.23
N SER A 56 -11.67 -24.15 23.70
CA SER A 56 -12.89 -24.59 23.02
C SER A 56 -12.68 -24.70 21.51
N ILE A 57 -12.90 -25.89 20.96
CA ILE A 57 -12.74 -26.22 19.53
C ILE A 57 -13.58 -25.29 18.63
N VAL A 58 -14.80 -24.96 19.04
CA VAL A 58 -15.72 -24.14 18.24
C VAL A 58 -15.20 -22.71 18.13
N TYR A 59 -14.83 -22.10 19.25
CA TYR A 59 -14.28 -20.74 19.27
C TYR A 59 -12.90 -20.66 18.60
N GLY A 60 -12.06 -21.71 18.76
CA GLY A 60 -10.79 -21.81 18.06
C GLY A 60 -10.95 -21.83 16.53
N ARG A 61 -11.89 -22.64 16.00
CA ARG A 61 -12.15 -22.68 14.56
C ARG A 61 -12.60 -21.32 14.00
N ILE A 62 -13.51 -20.64 14.71
CA ILE A 62 -14.00 -19.31 14.32
C ILE A 62 -12.84 -18.30 14.33
N ALA A 63 -12.04 -18.27 15.40
CA ALA A 63 -10.89 -17.38 15.51
C ALA A 63 -9.86 -17.62 14.39
N PHE A 64 -9.58 -18.88 14.06
CA PHE A 64 -8.67 -19.24 12.97
C PHE A 64 -9.15 -18.74 11.60
N PHE A 65 -10.40 -19.06 11.22
CA PHE A 65 -10.95 -18.63 9.93
C PHE A 65 -11.14 -17.11 9.86
N SER A 66 -11.51 -16.47 10.97
CA SER A 66 -11.56 -15.01 11.04
C SER A 66 -10.18 -14.38 10.86
N GLY A 67 -9.12 -14.94 11.45
CA GLY A 67 -7.75 -14.46 11.29
C GLY A 67 -7.26 -14.59 9.85
N LEU A 68 -7.56 -15.72 9.21
CA LEU A 68 -7.30 -15.94 7.78
C LEU A 68 -8.03 -14.92 6.90
N GLY A 69 -9.32 -14.69 7.18
CA GLY A 69 -10.14 -13.73 6.45
C GLY A 69 -9.68 -12.29 6.63
N ILE A 70 -9.40 -11.87 7.88
CA ILE A 70 -8.95 -10.52 8.22
C ILE A 70 -7.57 -10.25 7.60
N GLY A 71 -6.63 -11.18 7.73
CA GLY A 71 -5.29 -11.02 7.17
C GLY A 71 -5.32 -10.90 5.65
N ASN A 72 -5.84 -11.92 4.96
CA ASN A 72 -5.84 -11.94 3.49
C ASN A 72 -6.78 -10.89 2.90
N GLY A 73 -7.98 -10.74 3.47
CA GLY A 73 -8.96 -9.74 3.01
C GLY A 73 -8.46 -8.31 3.21
N GLY A 74 -7.83 -8.04 4.35
CA GLY A 74 -7.20 -6.75 4.63
C GLY A 74 -6.09 -6.41 3.64
N ILE A 75 -5.20 -7.36 3.36
CA ILE A 75 -4.10 -7.20 2.38
C ILE A 75 -4.65 -6.92 0.99
N VAL A 76 -5.60 -7.73 0.50
CA VAL A 76 -6.20 -7.57 -0.82
C VAL A 76 -6.89 -6.20 -0.94
N PHE A 77 -7.65 -5.81 0.09
CA PHE A 77 -8.30 -4.49 0.12
C PHE A 77 -7.28 -3.35 0.04
N THR A 78 -6.18 -3.43 0.79
CA THR A 78 -5.13 -2.40 0.77
C THR A 78 -4.40 -2.34 -0.56
N LEU A 79 -4.15 -3.47 -1.21
CA LEU A 79 -3.55 -3.51 -2.54
C LEU A 79 -4.48 -2.92 -3.59
N LEU A 80 -5.77 -3.25 -3.56
CA LEU A 80 -6.77 -2.63 -4.46
C LEU A 80 -6.89 -1.12 -4.21
N ALA A 81 -6.86 -0.69 -2.95
CA ALA A 81 -6.89 0.72 -2.61
C ALA A 81 -5.62 1.45 -3.09
N ALA A 82 -4.44 0.84 -2.98
CA ALA A 82 -3.19 1.37 -3.51
C ALA A 82 -3.22 1.41 -5.04
N TYR A 83 -3.79 0.38 -5.66
CA TYR A 83 -3.95 0.35 -7.10
C TYR A 83 -4.81 1.53 -7.58
N ARG A 84 -5.98 1.72 -6.98
CA ARG A 84 -6.84 2.87 -7.31
C ARG A 84 -6.18 4.23 -7.06
N ARG A 85 -5.19 4.33 -6.16
CA ARG A 85 -4.43 5.57 -5.95
C ARG A 85 -3.40 5.81 -7.04
N GLY A 86 -2.68 4.79 -7.49
CA GLY A 86 -1.72 4.93 -8.59
C GLY A 86 -2.38 5.19 -9.95
N GLU A 87 -3.52 4.54 -10.23
CA GLU A 87 -4.32 4.83 -11.44
C GLU A 87 -4.76 6.30 -11.47
N LYS A 88 -5.20 6.85 -10.33
CA LYS A 88 -5.55 8.29 -10.21
C LYS A 88 -4.37 9.24 -10.37
N ARG A 89 -3.15 8.79 -10.10
CA ARG A 89 -1.91 9.57 -10.28
C ARG A 89 -1.36 9.46 -11.70
N GLY A 90 -1.89 8.57 -12.52
CA GLY A 90 -1.37 8.27 -13.86
C GLY A 90 -0.08 7.44 -13.82
N ASP A 91 0.11 6.65 -12.77
CA ASP A 91 1.27 5.76 -12.65
C ASP A 91 1.19 4.55 -13.60
N TRP A 92 -0.03 4.21 -14.06
CA TRP A 92 -0.35 3.19 -15.07
C TRP A 92 -1.71 3.47 -15.71
#